data_AF-A0A0D1KMS0-F1
#
_entry.id   AF-A0A0D1KMS0-F1
#
_cell.length_a   1.000
_cell.length_b   1.000
_cell.length_c   1.000
_cell.angle_alpha   90.00
_cell.angle_beta   90.00
_cell.angle_gamma   90.00
#
_symmetry.space_group_name_H-M   'P 1'
#
loop_
_entity.id
_entity.type
_entity.pdbx_description
1 polymer ?
#
loop_
_entity_poly.entity_id
_entity_poly.type
_entity_poly.pdbx_seq_one_letter_code
_entity_poly.pdbx_strand_id
1 'polypeptide(L)'
;MTIWPDPERQLVERYVADLDLRRPKTRTVYKQALNSFQDEVERHAELDQDVLVAWLQASSTRWAATTRLHRTRIIDRFLDHLLEIGAIERNPVGDLRDACNIKQCMPVWRALASPDPNQALAALYQPKPFGSVLGAMMAEHVDLMRSRGYKYTAQPVWLVRFDRFLQLNPVLQDEPIGVMLEHWASAKSTANHPAECERLKRVLAKILRHRDPSIPPRRPDSRPIKQVAKQYRKPHIYSPADVRRMLDIARTYPSPRAPLRPLSIHTMLMMAYCAGLRCGEVARLDLGDVDLDNGTITVRQTKFFKTRILPLSNSVMVELRAYIDARRRAGASQEPRSGLFWHEQGSARYSSQAVAWLLVDVIRRAGLKPPRGVTGPRLHDLRHSMVVNRILEWYRAGINPQERLPFLATYLGHRDINSTLVYITVTQELLHHANERFRAVGAQCLSLGQEAQP
;
A
#
# COMPACT_ATOMS: atom_id res chain seq x y z
N MET A 1 -16.34 31.98 -19.24
CA MET A 1 -17.21 32.20 -18.08
C MET A 1 -18.32 31.18 -18.20
N THR A 2 -18.39 30.22 -17.28
CA THR A 2 -19.32 29.09 -17.42
C THR A 2 -20.65 29.47 -16.75
N ILE A 3 -21.70 29.65 -17.56
CA ILE A 3 -23.06 29.93 -17.08
C ILE A 3 -23.67 28.62 -16.57
N TRP A 4 -24.39 28.67 -15.44
CA TRP A 4 -25.04 27.48 -14.88
C TRP A 4 -26.18 26.98 -15.79
N PRO A 5 -26.18 25.70 -16.20
CA PRO A 5 -27.06 25.23 -17.27
C PRO A 5 -28.42 24.70 -16.82
N ASP A 6 -28.75 24.74 -15.52
CA ASP A 6 -29.94 24.06 -14.97
C ASP A 6 -30.94 24.97 -14.24
N PRO A 7 -31.50 26.03 -14.84
CA PRO A 7 -32.46 26.89 -14.15
C PRO A 7 -33.74 26.16 -13.69
N GLU A 8 -34.08 25.03 -14.33
CA GLU A 8 -35.29 24.24 -14.04
C GLU A 8 -35.04 23.02 -13.11
N ARG A 9 -33.81 22.84 -12.58
CA ARG A 9 -33.44 21.72 -11.67
C ARG A 9 -33.65 20.32 -12.27
N GLN A 10 -33.69 20.19 -13.59
CA GLN A 10 -33.92 18.93 -14.27
C GLN A 10 -32.64 18.10 -14.37
N LEU A 11 -31.47 18.73 -14.47
CA LEU A 11 -30.19 18.01 -14.63
C LEU A 11 -29.82 17.24 -13.36
N VAL A 12 -30.10 17.79 -12.17
CA VAL A 12 -29.91 17.06 -10.91
C VAL A 12 -30.82 15.82 -10.83
N GLU A 13 -32.10 15.97 -11.21
CA GLU A 13 -33.06 14.87 -11.19
C GLU A 13 -32.67 13.75 -12.16
N ARG A 14 -32.32 14.09 -13.40
CA ARG A 14 -31.85 13.14 -14.42
C ARG A 14 -30.59 12.42 -13.97
N TYR A 15 -29.57 13.16 -13.53
CA TYR A 15 -28.32 12.58 -13.06
C TYR A 15 -28.56 11.58 -11.91
N VAL A 16 -29.38 11.92 -10.91
CA VAL A 16 -29.64 11.01 -9.79
C VAL A 16 -30.48 9.80 -10.21
N ALA A 17 -31.35 9.93 -11.22
CA ALA A 17 -32.13 8.83 -11.77
C ALA A 17 -31.24 7.81 -12.50
N ASP A 18 -30.25 8.29 -13.25
CA ASP A 18 -29.33 7.47 -14.06
C ASP A 18 -28.28 6.72 -13.22
N LEU A 19 -28.02 7.18 -11.99
CA LEU A 19 -27.09 6.48 -11.10
C LEU A 19 -27.67 5.13 -10.61
N ASP A 20 -26.89 4.06 -10.79
CA ASP A 20 -27.14 2.74 -10.20
C ASP A 20 -26.88 2.75 -8.68
N LEU A 21 -27.77 3.41 -7.95
CA LEU A 21 -27.74 3.53 -6.49
C LEU A 21 -28.55 2.40 -5.85
N ARG A 22 -27.85 1.39 -5.34
CA ARG A 22 -28.44 0.22 -4.67
C ARG A 22 -29.42 0.50 -3.52
N ARG A 23 -29.43 1.71 -2.93
CA ARG A 23 -30.32 2.05 -1.78
C ARG A 23 -31.11 3.34 -2.05
N PRO A 24 -32.45 3.33 -1.84
CA PRO A 24 -33.28 4.53 -2.03
C PRO A 24 -32.84 5.74 -1.20
N LYS A 25 -32.47 5.54 0.07
CA LYS A 25 -31.97 6.63 0.95
C LYS A 25 -30.71 7.32 0.41
N THR A 26 -29.90 6.63 -0.40
CA THR A 26 -28.71 7.23 -1.02
C THR A 26 -29.09 8.27 -2.07
N ARG A 27 -30.17 8.05 -2.84
CA ARG A 27 -30.70 9.04 -3.78
C ARG A 27 -31.08 10.34 -3.07
N THR A 28 -31.76 10.25 -1.93
CA THR A 28 -32.11 11.43 -1.12
C THR A 28 -30.88 12.22 -0.68
N VAL A 29 -29.81 11.55 -0.25
CA VAL A 29 -28.56 12.22 0.16
C VAL A 29 -27.89 12.93 -1.03
N TYR A 30 -27.89 12.30 -2.22
CA TYR A 30 -27.36 12.90 -3.43
C TYR A 30 -28.15 14.16 -3.81
N LYS A 31 -29.48 14.05 -3.90
CA LYS A 31 -30.36 15.20 -4.19
C LYS A 31 -30.17 16.33 -3.19
N GLN A 32 -30.10 16.05 -1.89
CA GLN A 32 -29.85 17.08 -0.88
C GLN A 32 -28.52 17.81 -1.07
N ALA A 33 -27.46 17.11 -1.46
CA ALA A 33 -26.14 17.72 -1.68
C ALA A 33 -26.12 18.56 -2.96
N LEU A 34 -26.69 18.02 -4.05
CA LEU A 34 -26.71 18.67 -5.35
C LEU A 34 -27.67 19.87 -5.38
N ASN A 35 -28.87 19.74 -4.82
CA ASN A 35 -29.81 20.85 -4.73
C ASN A 35 -29.24 21.98 -3.87
N SER A 36 -28.55 21.68 -2.75
CA SER A 36 -27.95 22.75 -1.95
C SER A 36 -26.76 23.42 -2.65
N PHE A 37 -26.09 22.72 -3.57
CA PHE A 37 -25.05 23.29 -4.41
C PHE A 37 -25.66 24.20 -5.47
N GLN A 38 -26.70 23.71 -6.15
CA GLN A 38 -27.45 24.46 -7.11
C GLN A 38 -28.10 25.73 -6.52
N ASP A 39 -28.68 25.65 -5.31
CA ASP A 39 -29.19 26.81 -4.58
C ASP A 39 -28.13 27.92 -4.44
N GLU A 40 -26.86 27.54 -4.30
CA GLU A 40 -25.76 28.49 -4.21
C GLU A 40 -25.37 28.98 -5.59
N VAL A 41 -25.17 28.10 -6.57
CA VAL A 41 -24.79 28.51 -7.93
C VAL A 41 -25.80 29.48 -8.55
N GLU A 42 -27.10 29.28 -8.33
CA GLU A 42 -28.16 30.19 -8.82
C GLU A 42 -28.07 31.62 -8.24
N ARG A 43 -27.36 31.82 -7.12
CA ARG A 43 -27.12 33.15 -6.51
C ARG A 43 -25.88 33.85 -7.05
N HIS A 44 -25.06 33.15 -7.84
CA HIS A 44 -23.82 33.68 -8.40
C HIS A 44 -23.95 33.76 -9.93
N ALA A 45 -23.28 34.74 -10.54
CA ALA A 45 -23.35 34.93 -11.98
C ALA A 45 -22.60 33.85 -12.76
N GLU A 46 -21.55 33.27 -12.17
CA GLU A 46 -20.62 32.35 -12.83
C GLU A 46 -20.30 31.15 -11.95
N LEU A 47 -20.06 30.00 -12.58
CA LEU A 47 -19.55 28.81 -11.90
C LEU A 47 -18.01 28.90 -11.77
N ASP A 48 -17.54 29.52 -10.69
CA ASP A 48 -16.12 29.77 -10.42
C ASP A 48 -15.67 29.36 -9.01
N GLN A 49 -14.48 29.78 -8.57
CA GLN A 49 -13.93 29.49 -7.24
C GLN A 49 -14.81 30.03 -6.11
N ASP A 50 -15.42 31.20 -6.29
CA ASP A 50 -16.13 31.91 -5.23
C ASP A 50 -17.42 31.19 -4.87
N VAL A 51 -18.11 30.61 -5.86
CA VAL A 51 -19.29 29.75 -5.62
C VAL A 51 -18.95 28.51 -4.80
N LEU A 52 -17.79 27.89 -5.06
CA LEU A 52 -17.35 26.71 -4.30
C LEU A 52 -17.08 27.06 -2.83
N VAL A 53 -16.45 28.22 -2.59
CA VAL A 53 -16.18 28.73 -1.23
C VAL A 53 -17.49 29.09 -0.54
N ALA A 54 -18.39 29.80 -1.22
CA ALA A 54 -19.68 30.21 -0.69
C ALA A 54 -20.52 28.99 -0.28
N TRP A 55 -20.55 27.94 -1.10
CA TRP A 55 -21.25 26.70 -0.75
C TRP A 55 -20.65 26.01 0.48
N LEU A 56 -19.31 25.97 0.60
CA LEU A 56 -18.64 25.40 1.77
C LEU A 56 -18.99 26.16 3.06
N GLN A 57 -19.09 27.48 2.98
CA GLN A 57 -19.48 28.35 4.09
C GLN A 57 -20.96 28.19 4.43
N ALA A 58 -21.87 28.26 3.45
CA ALA A 58 -23.30 28.12 3.65
C ALA A 58 -23.69 26.73 4.18
N SER A 59 -23.05 25.67 3.66
CA SER A 59 -23.28 24.30 4.14
C SER A 59 -22.72 24.04 5.53
N SER A 60 -21.91 24.96 6.07
CA SER A 60 -21.26 24.79 7.36
C SER A 60 -22.21 24.73 8.55
N THR A 61 -23.34 25.43 8.43
CA THR A 61 -24.43 25.47 9.41
C THR A 61 -25.31 24.21 9.34
N ARG A 62 -25.38 23.55 8.18
CA ARG A 62 -26.27 22.41 7.93
C ARG A 62 -25.62 21.06 8.25
N TRP A 63 -24.32 20.92 8.01
CA TRP A 63 -23.62 19.64 8.15
C TRP A 63 -22.28 19.78 8.86
N ALA A 64 -21.94 18.78 9.67
CA ALA A 64 -20.60 18.64 10.24
C ALA A 64 -19.51 18.55 9.15
N ALA A 65 -18.29 18.99 9.46
CA ALA A 65 -17.18 19.09 8.49
C ALA A 65 -16.90 17.77 7.75
N THR A 66 -16.97 16.63 8.42
CA THR A 66 -16.78 15.30 7.81
C THR A 66 -17.84 14.97 6.76
N THR A 67 -19.09 15.32 7.04
CA THR A 67 -20.23 15.15 6.11
C THR A 67 -20.11 16.10 4.92
N ARG A 68 -19.71 17.36 5.14
CA ARG A 68 -19.47 18.32 4.05
C ARG A 68 -18.41 17.81 3.08
N LEU A 69 -17.26 17.40 3.58
CA LEU A 69 -16.18 16.82 2.77
C LEU A 69 -16.57 15.50 2.09
N HIS A 70 -17.55 14.76 2.61
CA HIS A 70 -18.08 13.61 1.89
C HIS A 70 -18.98 14.04 0.72
N ARG A 71 -19.82 15.05 0.92
CA ARG A 71 -20.74 15.60 -0.08
C ARG A 71 -20.03 16.34 -1.21
N THR A 72 -18.84 16.91 -0.98
CA THR A 72 -18.03 17.48 -2.09
C THR A 72 -17.70 16.46 -3.16
N ARG A 73 -17.58 15.16 -2.83
CA ARG A 73 -17.40 14.09 -3.84
C ARG A 73 -18.62 13.86 -4.73
N ILE A 74 -19.81 14.16 -4.21
CA ILE A 74 -21.05 14.07 -4.98
C ILE A 74 -21.08 15.21 -5.99
N ILE A 75 -20.72 16.42 -5.55
CA ILE A 75 -20.61 17.61 -6.40
C ILE A 75 -19.54 17.41 -7.47
N ASP A 76 -18.34 16.96 -7.09
CA ASP A 76 -17.21 16.68 -8.00
C ASP A 76 -17.65 15.77 -9.16
N ARG A 77 -18.31 14.65 -8.85
CA ARG A 77 -18.83 13.72 -9.87
C ARG A 77 -19.94 14.31 -10.74
N PHE A 78 -20.78 15.17 -10.16
CA PHE A 78 -21.84 15.81 -10.91
C PHE A 78 -21.28 16.87 -11.86
N LEU A 79 -20.29 17.66 -11.43
CA LEU A 79 -19.59 18.61 -12.30
C LEU A 79 -18.84 17.89 -13.42
N ASP A 80 -18.19 16.76 -13.14
CA ASP A 80 -17.59 15.91 -14.18
C ASP A 80 -18.65 15.43 -15.18
N HIS A 81 -19.81 14.97 -14.71
CA HIS A 81 -20.92 14.54 -15.58
C HIS A 81 -21.45 15.69 -16.45
N LEU A 82 -21.65 16.89 -15.88
CA LEU A 82 -22.10 18.06 -16.63
C LEU A 82 -21.11 18.44 -17.72
N LEU A 83 -19.80 18.30 -17.46
CA LEU A 83 -18.75 18.53 -18.44
C LEU A 83 -18.78 17.46 -19.55
N GLU A 84 -18.97 16.19 -19.18
CA GLU A 84 -19.05 15.07 -20.13
C GLU A 84 -20.24 15.19 -21.10
N ILE A 85 -21.41 15.66 -20.63
CA ILE A 85 -22.58 15.88 -21.48
C ILE A 85 -22.57 17.24 -22.20
N GLY A 86 -21.52 18.05 -22.02
CA GLY A 86 -21.38 19.37 -22.62
C GLY A 86 -22.32 20.45 -22.06
N ALA A 87 -22.91 20.22 -20.88
CA ALA A 87 -23.78 21.19 -20.22
C ALA A 87 -23.00 22.35 -19.58
N ILE A 88 -21.74 22.11 -19.19
CA ILE A 88 -20.80 23.15 -18.77
C ILE A 88 -19.56 23.10 -19.64
N GLU A 89 -18.97 24.26 -19.92
CA GLU A 89 -17.71 24.34 -20.68
C GLU A 89 -16.48 23.95 -19.84
N ARG A 90 -16.51 24.27 -18.54
CA ARG A 90 -15.39 24.07 -17.62
C ARG A 90 -15.85 23.60 -16.25
N ASN A 91 -15.11 22.68 -15.66
CA ASN A 91 -15.27 22.27 -14.27
C ASN A 91 -14.29 23.06 -13.39
N PRO A 92 -14.74 24.02 -12.55
CA PRO A 92 -13.83 24.87 -11.76
C PRO A 92 -12.98 24.07 -10.76
N VAL A 93 -13.50 22.96 -10.24
CA VAL A 93 -12.73 22.07 -9.34
C VAL A 93 -11.63 21.34 -10.13
N GLY A 94 -11.95 20.89 -11.34
CA GLY A 94 -11.00 20.30 -12.27
C GLY A 94 -9.89 21.27 -12.66
N ASP A 95 -10.26 22.51 -12.98
CA ASP A 95 -9.32 23.57 -13.34
C ASP A 95 -8.37 23.91 -12.18
N LEU A 96 -8.90 24.08 -10.97
CA LEU A 96 -8.08 24.31 -9.77
C LEU A 96 -7.16 23.13 -9.47
N ARG A 97 -7.65 21.90 -9.63
CA ARG A 97 -6.84 20.68 -9.48
C ARG A 97 -5.68 20.67 -10.48
N ASP A 98 -5.95 21.03 -11.73
CA ASP A 98 -4.98 21.02 -12.81
C ASP A 98 -3.97 22.17 -12.68
N ALA A 99 -4.42 23.35 -12.24
CA ALA A 99 -3.57 24.48 -11.87
C ALA A 99 -2.61 24.14 -10.72
N CYS A 100 -3.09 23.42 -9.70
CA CYS A 100 -2.22 22.90 -8.63
C CYS A 100 -1.38 21.69 -9.06
N ASN A 101 -1.61 21.11 -10.24
CA ASN A 101 -0.97 19.88 -10.75
C ASN A 101 -1.02 18.71 -9.74
N ILE A 102 -2.20 18.49 -9.16
CA ILE A 102 -2.46 17.37 -8.24
C ILE A 102 -3.46 16.39 -8.83
N LYS A 103 -3.44 15.14 -8.35
CA LYS A 103 -4.29 14.07 -8.92
C LYS A 103 -5.70 13.97 -8.32
N GLN A 104 -5.93 14.60 -7.19
CA GLN A 104 -7.17 14.44 -6.42
C GLN A 104 -7.81 15.81 -6.21
N CYS A 105 -9.13 15.89 -6.29
CA CYS A 105 -9.89 17.11 -6.00
C CYS A 105 -10.04 17.36 -4.49
N MET A 106 -9.92 16.33 -3.64
CA MET A 106 -10.13 16.47 -2.19
C MET A 106 -9.19 17.47 -1.49
N PRO A 107 -7.89 17.57 -1.84
CA PRO A 107 -7.04 18.65 -1.35
C PRO A 107 -7.54 20.05 -1.76
N VAL A 108 -8.03 20.23 -3.00
CA VAL A 108 -8.63 21.50 -3.46
C VAL A 108 -9.78 21.90 -2.55
N TRP A 109 -10.75 21.00 -2.33
CA TRP A 109 -11.87 21.25 -1.43
C TRP A 109 -11.46 21.58 0.01
N ARG A 110 -10.36 21.02 0.50
CA ARG A 110 -9.83 21.35 1.83
C ARG A 110 -9.15 22.72 1.86
N ALA A 111 -8.45 23.10 0.80
CA ALA A 111 -7.88 24.43 0.65
C ALA A 111 -8.98 25.49 0.57
N LEU A 112 -10.01 25.26 -0.24
CA LEU A 112 -11.19 26.13 -0.35
C LEU A 112 -11.96 26.27 0.97
N ALA A 113 -11.92 25.25 1.83
CA ALA A 113 -12.55 25.28 3.16
C ALA A 113 -11.68 25.94 4.25
N SER A 114 -10.46 26.39 3.91
CA SER A 114 -9.54 27.01 4.86
C SER A 114 -9.83 28.51 5.03
N PRO A 115 -9.30 29.17 6.07
CA PRO A 115 -9.48 30.61 6.28
C PRO A 115 -8.94 31.48 5.14
N ASP A 116 -7.88 31.02 4.45
CA ASP A 116 -7.30 31.69 3.28
C ASP A 116 -7.21 30.69 2.11
N PRO A 117 -8.28 30.58 1.29
CA PRO A 117 -8.32 29.68 0.15
C PRO A 117 -7.17 29.88 -0.84
N ASN A 118 -6.80 31.13 -1.12
CA ASN A 118 -5.80 31.44 -2.14
C ASN A 118 -4.41 31.00 -1.69
N GLN A 119 -4.03 31.30 -0.44
CA GLN A 119 -2.76 30.82 0.12
C GLN A 119 -2.75 29.29 0.22
N ALA A 120 -3.85 28.67 0.64
CA ALA A 120 -3.93 27.22 0.76
C ALA A 120 -3.85 26.51 -0.60
N LEU A 121 -4.47 27.06 -1.65
CA LEU A 121 -4.35 26.55 -3.02
C LEU A 121 -2.93 26.71 -3.57
N ALA A 122 -2.29 27.86 -3.33
CA ALA A 122 -0.90 28.08 -3.71
C ALA A 122 0.04 27.05 -3.06
N ALA A 123 -0.21 26.72 -1.78
CA ALA A 123 0.56 25.68 -1.06
C ALA A 123 0.34 24.25 -1.59
N LEU A 124 -0.71 24.00 -2.38
CA LEU A 124 -0.94 22.70 -3.01
C LEU A 124 -0.17 22.51 -4.31
N TYR A 125 0.32 23.58 -4.92
CA TYR A 125 1.00 23.52 -6.21
C TYR A 125 2.15 22.52 -6.20
N GLN A 126 2.12 21.57 -7.14
CA GLN A 126 3.22 20.63 -7.37
C GLN A 126 3.86 20.92 -8.71
N PRO A 127 5.17 21.24 -8.76
CA PRO A 127 5.84 21.41 -10.04
C PRO A 127 5.76 20.15 -10.91
N LYS A 128 5.68 20.32 -12.23
CA LYS A 128 5.63 19.21 -13.19
C LYS A 128 6.89 18.36 -13.04
N PRO A 129 6.80 17.02 -13.12
CA PRO A 129 7.98 16.17 -12.99
C PRO A 129 9.03 16.47 -14.06
N PHE A 130 10.30 16.51 -13.64
CA PHE A 130 11.46 16.74 -14.50
C PHE A 130 11.51 18.13 -15.13
N GLY A 131 11.03 19.16 -14.42
CA GLY A 131 11.04 20.56 -14.88
C GLY A 131 12.23 21.40 -14.40
N SER A 132 13.12 20.86 -13.55
CA SER A 132 14.32 21.57 -13.10
C SER A 132 15.43 21.59 -14.16
N VAL A 133 16.51 22.32 -13.90
CA VAL A 133 17.75 22.32 -14.71
C VAL A 133 18.35 20.92 -14.91
N LEU A 134 18.16 20.01 -13.95
CA LEU A 134 18.59 18.60 -14.05
C LEU A 134 17.49 17.69 -14.58
N GLY A 135 16.28 18.21 -14.80
CA GLY A 135 15.06 17.47 -15.13
C GLY A 135 15.23 16.61 -16.38
N ALA A 136 15.64 17.20 -17.50
CA ALA A 136 15.84 16.51 -18.77
C ALA A 136 16.84 15.34 -18.63
N MET A 137 18.00 15.59 -18.01
CA MET A 137 19.01 14.56 -17.72
C MET A 137 18.43 13.39 -16.91
N MET A 138 17.65 13.69 -15.86
CA MET A 138 17.05 12.67 -15.01
C MET A 138 15.97 11.87 -15.77
N ALA A 139 15.15 12.53 -16.58
CA ALA A 139 14.10 11.91 -17.39
C ALA A 139 14.69 10.96 -18.44
N GLU A 140 15.65 11.43 -19.24
CA GLU A 140 16.35 10.64 -20.25
C GLU A 140 16.94 9.34 -19.66
N HIS A 141 17.55 9.41 -18.48
CA HIS A 141 18.10 8.22 -17.84
C HIS A 141 17.01 7.26 -17.36
N VAL A 142 15.88 7.77 -16.87
CA VAL A 142 14.73 6.91 -16.50
C VAL A 142 14.23 6.16 -17.73
N ASP A 143 14.12 6.83 -18.87
CA ASP A 143 13.67 6.22 -20.13
C ASP A 143 14.70 5.25 -20.71
N LEU A 144 15.99 5.58 -20.66
CA LEU A 144 17.09 4.66 -21.00
C LEU A 144 17.03 3.37 -20.16
N MET A 145 16.80 3.49 -18.85
CA MET A 145 16.72 2.32 -18.00
C MET A 145 15.48 1.46 -18.31
N ARG A 146 14.36 2.09 -18.69
CA ARG A 146 13.14 1.39 -19.11
C ARG A 146 13.30 0.71 -20.47
N SER A 147 13.94 1.37 -21.44
CA SER A 147 14.19 0.79 -22.77
C SER A 147 15.13 -0.43 -22.71
N ARG A 148 16.02 -0.46 -21.72
CA ARG A 148 16.83 -1.65 -21.38
C ARG A 148 16.06 -2.79 -20.68
N GLY A 149 14.74 -2.68 -20.55
CA GLY A 149 13.86 -3.71 -19.97
C GLY A 149 13.71 -3.66 -18.45
N TYR A 150 14.25 -2.65 -17.75
CA TYR A 150 14.02 -2.51 -16.31
C TYR A 150 12.68 -1.85 -16.02
N LYS A 151 11.89 -2.41 -15.09
CA LYS A 151 10.67 -1.73 -14.59
C LYS A 151 10.97 -0.33 -14.03
N TYR A 152 12.13 -0.18 -13.39
CA TYR A 152 12.71 1.08 -12.90
C TYR A 152 11.71 2.02 -12.18
N THR A 153 10.85 1.49 -11.30
CA THR A 153 9.76 2.25 -10.67
C THR A 153 10.14 2.97 -9.38
N ALA A 154 11.19 2.54 -8.68
CA ALA A 154 11.58 3.11 -7.38
C ALA A 154 12.46 4.36 -7.52
N GLN A 155 13.44 4.31 -8.41
CA GLN A 155 14.43 5.36 -8.64
C GLN A 155 13.81 6.69 -9.09
N PRO A 156 12.84 6.70 -10.03
CA PRO A 156 12.19 7.95 -10.45
C PRO A 156 11.50 8.68 -9.28
N VAL A 157 11.05 7.97 -8.25
CA VAL A 157 10.42 8.61 -7.07
C VAL A 157 11.40 9.55 -6.37
N TRP A 158 12.66 9.15 -6.22
CA TRP A 158 13.68 10.00 -5.59
C TRP A 158 14.10 11.15 -6.50
N LEU A 159 14.24 10.89 -7.80
CA LEU A 159 14.59 11.91 -8.80
C LEU A 159 13.51 13.00 -8.89
N VAL A 160 12.23 12.63 -8.98
CA VAL A 160 11.11 13.59 -9.04
C VAL A 160 10.99 14.42 -7.76
N ARG A 161 11.31 13.84 -6.59
CA ARG A 161 11.31 14.60 -5.33
C ARG A 161 12.41 15.66 -5.30
N PHE A 162 13.60 15.30 -5.75
CA PHE A 162 14.72 16.23 -5.84
C PHE A 162 14.48 17.29 -6.92
N ASP A 163 13.98 16.88 -8.09
CA ASP A 163 13.59 17.78 -9.17
C ASP A 163 12.57 18.84 -8.71
N ARG A 164 11.52 18.44 -7.99
CA ARG A 164 10.54 19.37 -7.42
C ARG A 164 11.18 20.31 -6.40
N PHE A 165 12.12 19.82 -5.60
CA PHE A 165 12.87 20.66 -4.67
C PHE A 165 13.64 21.74 -5.43
N LEU A 166 14.34 21.40 -6.51
CA LEU A 166 15.05 22.38 -7.32
C LEU A 166 14.10 23.40 -7.97
N GLN A 167 12.96 22.96 -8.52
CA GLN A 167 11.96 23.86 -9.10
C GLN A 167 11.38 24.85 -8.07
N LEU A 168 11.29 24.45 -6.79
CA LEU A 168 10.84 25.32 -5.70
C LEU A 168 11.96 26.19 -5.10
N ASN A 169 13.21 26.03 -5.57
CA ASN A 169 14.35 26.82 -5.12
C ASN A 169 15.12 27.38 -6.33
N PRO A 170 14.55 28.38 -7.05
CA PRO A 170 15.16 28.91 -8.29
C PRO A 170 16.59 29.43 -8.09
N VAL A 171 16.94 29.89 -6.88
CA VAL A 171 18.30 30.32 -6.51
C VAL A 171 19.37 29.24 -6.71
N LEU A 172 18.98 27.96 -6.77
CA LEU A 172 19.89 26.84 -6.98
C LEU A 172 20.07 26.48 -8.46
N GLN A 173 19.40 27.15 -9.39
CA GLN A 173 19.36 26.75 -10.80
C GLN A 173 20.75 26.72 -11.46
N ASP A 174 21.59 27.70 -11.13
CA ASP A 174 22.92 27.86 -11.71
C ASP A 174 24.04 27.29 -10.83
N GLU A 175 23.68 26.73 -9.67
CA GLU A 175 24.62 26.17 -8.72
C GLU A 175 25.15 24.80 -9.18
N PRO A 176 26.38 24.41 -8.80
CA PRO A 176 26.87 23.07 -9.05
C PRO A 176 25.99 22.00 -8.38
N ILE A 177 25.91 20.80 -8.99
CA ILE A 177 25.11 19.67 -8.46
C ILE A 177 25.50 19.33 -6.99
N GLY A 178 26.76 19.54 -6.61
CA GLY A 178 27.22 19.38 -5.23
C GLY A 178 26.46 20.28 -4.24
N VAL A 179 26.37 21.57 -4.55
CA VAL A 179 25.67 22.58 -3.74
C VAL A 179 24.16 22.28 -3.69
N MET A 180 23.56 21.94 -4.83
CA MET A 180 22.16 21.50 -4.89
C MET A 180 21.88 20.32 -3.94
N LEU A 181 22.80 19.35 -3.88
CA LEU A 181 22.68 18.16 -3.01
C LEU A 181 22.89 18.47 -1.53
N GLU A 182 23.68 19.48 -1.19
CA GLU A 182 23.86 19.95 0.18
C GLU A 182 22.61 20.65 0.69
N HIS A 183 22.04 21.55 -0.12
CA HIS A 183 20.75 22.18 0.18
C HIS A 183 19.63 21.14 0.33
N TRP A 184 19.58 20.14 -0.56
CA TRP A 184 18.63 19.04 -0.42
C TRP A 184 18.85 18.21 0.86
N ALA A 185 20.09 17.94 1.25
CA ALA A 185 20.39 17.21 2.48
C ALA A 185 19.90 17.96 3.73
N SER A 186 19.97 19.30 3.72
CA SER A 186 19.49 20.17 4.80
C SER A 186 17.98 20.40 4.78
N ALA A 187 17.28 20.07 3.69
CA ALA A 187 15.85 20.36 3.52
C ALA A 187 14.92 19.62 4.50
N LYS A 188 15.34 18.51 5.11
CA LYS A 188 14.51 17.75 6.07
C LYS A 188 15.34 17.19 7.20
N SER A 189 14.87 17.38 8.43
CA SER A 189 15.48 16.86 9.66
C SER A 189 15.05 15.42 10.03
N THR A 190 14.26 14.75 9.18
CA THR A 190 13.74 13.40 9.50
C THR A 190 14.84 12.34 9.48
N ALA A 191 14.78 11.36 10.38
CA ALA A 191 15.79 10.29 10.51
C ALA A 191 16.03 9.45 9.23
N ASN A 192 15.04 9.37 8.33
CA ASN A 192 15.15 8.63 7.07
C ASN A 192 15.76 9.45 5.92
N HIS A 193 15.75 10.78 6.02
CA HIS A 193 16.18 11.67 4.94
C HIS A 193 17.66 11.49 4.55
N PRO A 194 18.61 11.28 5.48
CA PRO A 194 19.99 10.98 5.11
C PRO A 194 20.14 9.73 4.22
N ALA A 195 19.33 8.69 4.45
CA ALA A 195 19.34 7.48 3.62
C ALA A 195 18.68 7.71 2.24
N GLU A 196 17.69 8.60 2.16
CA GLU A 196 17.12 9.05 0.88
C GLU A 196 18.15 9.84 0.08
N CYS A 197 18.88 10.76 0.72
CA CYS A 197 19.95 11.54 0.12
C CYS A 197 21.06 10.65 -0.47
N GLU A 198 21.50 9.63 0.27
CA GLU A 198 22.54 8.72 -0.24
C GLU A 198 22.04 7.87 -1.43
N ARG A 199 20.77 7.45 -1.43
CA ARG A 199 20.17 6.76 -2.59
C ARG A 199 20.11 7.68 -3.81
N LEU A 200 19.71 8.93 -3.63
CA LEU A 200 19.68 9.94 -4.67
C LEU A 200 21.08 10.19 -5.24
N LYS A 201 22.08 10.44 -4.38
CA LYS A 201 23.50 10.62 -4.77
C LYS A 201 24.00 9.45 -5.61
N ARG A 202 23.66 8.21 -5.22
CA ARG A 202 24.04 7.01 -6.00
C ARG A 202 23.38 6.96 -7.38
N VAL A 203 22.10 7.33 -7.48
CA VAL A 203 21.40 7.36 -8.78
C VAL A 203 21.96 8.47 -9.66
N LEU A 204 22.19 9.67 -9.13
CA LEU A 204 22.79 10.79 -9.88
C LEU A 204 24.23 10.50 -10.34
N ALA A 205 25.08 9.93 -9.48
CA ALA A 205 26.42 9.51 -9.89
C ALA A 205 26.38 8.48 -11.03
N LYS A 206 25.38 7.59 -11.04
CA LYS A 206 25.17 6.66 -12.16
C LYS A 206 24.75 7.39 -13.44
N ILE A 207 23.87 8.39 -13.33
CA ILE A 207 23.43 9.22 -14.46
C ILE A 207 24.62 9.96 -15.07
N LEU A 208 25.41 10.64 -14.23
CA LEU A 208 26.61 11.37 -14.67
C LEU A 208 27.61 10.44 -15.36
N ARG A 209 27.88 9.26 -14.80
CA ARG A 209 28.79 8.28 -15.42
C ARG A 209 28.27 7.68 -16.73
N HIS A 210 26.96 7.57 -16.92
CA HIS A 210 26.41 7.15 -18.22
C HIS A 210 26.66 8.20 -19.30
N ARG A 211 26.75 9.48 -18.93
CA ARG A 211 27.02 10.60 -19.85
C ARG A 211 28.52 10.79 -20.06
N ASP A 212 29.31 10.68 -19.01
CA ASP A 212 30.76 10.78 -19.03
C ASP A 212 31.39 9.59 -18.28
N PRO A 213 31.85 8.55 -19.02
CA PRO A 213 32.48 7.38 -18.44
C PRO A 213 33.79 7.65 -17.69
N SER A 214 34.43 8.82 -17.88
CA SER A 214 35.66 9.20 -17.19
C SER A 214 35.43 9.53 -15.71
N ILE A 215 34.18 9.84 -15.33
CA ILE A 215 33.81 10.13 -13.95
C ILE A 215 34.02 8.87 -13.09
N PRO A 216 34.85 8.95 -12.02
CA PRO A 216 35.14 7.79 -11.19
C PRO A 216 33.88 7.31 -10.44
N PRO A 217 33.77 5.99 -10.17
CA PRO A 217 32.63 5.46 -9.45
C PRO A 217 32.58 6.02 -8.03
N ARG A 218 31.43 6.57 -7.64
CA ARG A 218 31.19 6.99 -6.25
C ARG A 218 31.19 5.77 -5.33
N ARG A 219 32.02 5.79 -4.29
CA ARG A 219 31.93 4.85 -3.16
C ARG A 219 30.70 5.17 -2.30
N PRO A 220 29.74 4.24 -2.15
CA PRO A 220 28.54 4.50 -1.35
C PRO A 220 28.86 4.65 0.14
N ASP A 221 28.24 5.62 0.81
CA ASP A 221 28.25 5.69 2.27
C ASP A 221 27.16 4.78 2.86
N SER A 222 27.57 3.66 3.46
CA SER A 222 26.61 2.72 4.06
C SER A 222 26.02 3.19 5.39
N ARG A 223 26.58 4.21 6.06
CA ARG A 223 26.21 4.61 7.43
C ARG A 223 24.74 5.05 7.54
N PRO A 224 24.20 5.95 6.70
CA PRO A 224 22.81 6.36 6.80
C PRO A 224 21.83 5.20 6.61
N ILE A 225 22.12 4.32 5.65
CA ILE A 225 21.30 3.14 5.35
C ILE A 225 21.33 2.17 6.54
N LYS A 226 22.51 1.95 7.12
CA LYS A 226 22.67 1.11 8.32
C LYS A 226 21.96 1.71 9.53
N GLN A 227 21.98 3.03 9.72
CA GLN A 227 21.28 3.68 10.82
C GLN A 227 19.76 3.51 10.71
N VAL A 228 19.20 3.68 9.51
CA VAL A 228 17.79 3.35 9.24
C VAL A 228 17.51 1.86 9.45
N ALA A 229 18.46 0.99 9.09
CA ALA A 229 18.33 -0.45 9.33
C ALA A 229 18.39 -0.83 10.83
N LYS A 230 19.11 -0.08 11.68
CA LYS A 230 19.08 -0.25 13.14
C LYS A 230 17.74 0.14 13.74
N GLN A 231 17.08 1.14 13.16
CA GLN A 231 15.72 1.55 13.52
C GLN A 231 14.65 0.65 12.88
N TYR A 232 15.04 -0.30 12.03
CA TYR A 232 14.10 -1.21 11.39
C TYR A 232 13.44 -2.05 12.47
N ARG A 233 12.11 -2.12 12.43
CA ARG A 233 11.38 -2.91 13.41
C ARG A 233 11.83 -4.36 13.34
N LYS A 234 12.28 -4.86 14.50
CA LYS A 234 12.46 -6.28 14.73
C LYS A 234 11.16 -7.01 14.33
N PRO A 235 11.25 -8.10 13.55
CA PRO A 235 10.08 -8.91 13.25
C PRO A 235 9.40 -9.32 14.54
N HIS A 236 8.08 -9.14 14.61
CA HIS A 236 7.29 -9.69 15.71
C HIS A 236 7.01 -11.17 15.41
N ILE A 237 7.20 -12.05 16.39
CA ILE A 237 6.81 -13.46 16.25
C ILE A 237 5.49 -13.62 16.99
N TYR A 238 4.41 -13.81 16.25
CA TYR A 238 3.07 -14.01 16.81
C TYR A 238 3.03 -15.35 17.54
N SER A 239 2.59 -15.32 18.79
CA SER A 239 2.36 -16.54 19.56
C SER A 239 1.15 -17.31 19.00
N PRO A 240 1.01 -18.61 19.30
CA PRO A 240 -0.20 -19.35 18.95
C PRO A 240 -1.49 -18.71 19.50
N ALA A 241 -1.42 -18.08 20.68
CA ALA A 241 -2.54 -17.35 21.28
C ALA A 241 -2.91 -16.09 20.48
N ASP A 242 -1.91 -15.36 19.98
CA ASP A 242 -2.14 -14.18 19.12
C ASP A 242 -2.82 -14.59 17.81
N VAL A 243 -2.34 -15.66 17.17
CA VAL A 243 -2.91 -16.19 15.93
C VAL A 243 -4.35 -16.65 16.14
N ARG A 244 -4.63 -17.39 17.23
CA ARG A 244 -6.00 -17.81 17.57
C ARG A 244 -6.92 -16.61 17.76
N ARG A 245 -6.51 -15.62 18.56
CA ARG A 245 -7.28 -14.38 18.77
C ARG A 245 -7.58 -13.66 17.45
N MET A 246 -6.61 -13.58 16.55
CA MET A 246 -6.82 -12.96 15.24
C MET A 246 -7.80 -13.75 14.36
N LEU A 247 -7.74 -15.09 14.38
CA LEU A 247 -8.69 -15.95 13.66
C LEU A 247 -10.11 -15.80 14.22
N ASP A 248 -10.27 -15.75 15.54
CA ASP A 248 -11.58 -15.57 16.19
C ASP A 248 -12.20 -14.21 15.82
N ILE A 249 -11.42 -13.14 15.87
CA ILE A 249 -11.84 -11.80 15.43
C ILE A 249 -12.20 -11.77 13.95
N ALA A 250 -11.46 -12.51 13.12
CA ALA A 250 -11.76 -12.60 11.70
C ALA A 250 -13.13 -13.27 11.45
N ARG A 251 -13.47 -14.32 12.20
CA ARG A 251 -14.76 -15.02 12.10
C ARG A 251 -15.95 -14.12 12.48
N THR A 252 -15.77 -13.21 13.43
CA THR A 252 -16.82 -12.30 13.91
C THR A 252 -16.68 -10.88 13.36
N TYR A 253 -15.89 -10.69 12.30
CA TYR A 253 -15.58 -9.35 11.78
C TYR A 253 -16.87 -8.60 11.38
N PRO A 254 -17.11 -7.36 11.87
CA PRO A 254 -18.37 -6.68 11.65
C PRO A 254 -18.53 -6.22 10.20
N SER A 255 -19.35 -6.93 9.43
CA SER A 255 -19.59 -6.64 8.02
C SER A 255 -21.02 -6.97 7.58
N PRO A 256 -22.05 -6.27 8.12
CA PRO A 256 -23.46 -6.58 7.82
C PRO A 256 -23.83 -6.40 6.34
N ARG A 257 -23.03 -5.65 5.57
CA ARG A 257 -23.24 -5.41 4.13
C ARG A 257 -22.37 -6.31 3.23
N ALA A 258 -21.61 -7.24 3.80
CA ALA A 258 -20.84 -8.23 3.05
C ALA A 258 -20.66 -9.49 3.92
N PRO A 259 -21.67 -10.38 3.97
CA PRO A 259 -21.70 -11.54 4.86
C PRO A 259 -20.55 -12.53 4.65
N LEU A 260 -19.98 -12.61 3.44
CA LEU A 260 -18.82 -13.46 3.14
C LEU A 260 -17.49 -12.90 3.68
N ARG A 261 -17.44 -11.61 4.07
CA ARG A 261 -16.20 -10.94 4.48
C ARG A 261 -15.52 -11.58 5.69
N PRO A 262 -16.22 -11.96 6.78
CA PRO A 262 -15.57 -12.60 7.93
C PRO A 262 -14.86 -13.91 7.54
N LEU A 263 -15.53 -14.78 6.78
CA LEU A 263 -14.93 -16.01 6.25
C LEU A 263 -13.74 -15.70 5.33
N SER A 264 -13.87 -14.68 4.47
CA SER A 264 -12.77 -14.25 3.59
C SER A 264 -11.54 -13.81 4.40
N ILE A 265 -11.72 -12.97 5.42
CA ILE A 265 -10.64 -12.48 6.28
C ILE A 265 -9.99 -13.64 7.04
N HIS A 266 -10.80 -14.55 7.60
CA HIS A 266 -10.32 -15.73 8.31
C HIS A 266 -9.43 -16.59 7.41
N THR A 267 -9.91 -16.93 6.22
CA THR A 267 -9.16 -17.74 5.26
C THR A 267 -7.92 -17.00 4.73
N MET A 268 -8.01 -15.69 4.47
CA MET A 268 -6.83 -14.88 4.10
C MET A 268 -5.73 -14.90 5.18
N LEU A 269 -6.13 -14.75 6.45
CA LEU A 269 -5.21 -14.75 7.59
C LEU A 269 -4.55 -16.13 7.76
N MET A 270 -5.36 -17.19 7.68
CA MET A 270 -4.91 -18.57 7.74
C MET A 270 -3.92 -18.88 6.60
N MET A 271 -4.20 -18.47 5.36
CA MET A 271 -3.28 -18.64 4.23
C MET A 271 -1.98 -17.83 4.40
N ALA A 272 -2.06 -16.61 4.94
CA ALA A 272 -0.87 -15.80 5.23
C ALA A 272 0.03 -16.42 6.30
N TYR A 273 -0.57 -17.09 7.30
CA TYR A 273 0.15 -17.76 8.38
C TYR A 273 0.59 -19.17 8.00
N CYS A 274 -0.32 -20.10 7.72
CA CYS A 274 -0.04 -21.51 7.48
C CYS A 274 0.76 -21.76 6.20
N ALA A 275 0.39 -21.10 5.09
CA ALA A 275 1.11 -21.22 3.82
C ALA A 275 2.23 -20.16 3.68
N GLY A 276 2.36 -19.26 4.66
CA GLY A 276 3.33 -18.18 4.66
C GLY A 276 3.17 -17.21 3.51
N LEU A 277 2.00 -17.07 2.86
CA LEU A 277 1.87 -16.26 1.66
C LEU A 277 2.11 -14.77 1.90
N ARG A 278 2.69 -14.07 0.93
CA ARG A 278 2.74 -12.59 0.95
C ARG A 278 1.33 -12.03 0.74
N CYS A 279 1.03 -10.86 1.28
CA CYS A 279 -0.27 -10.19 1.09
C CYS A 279 -0.70 -10.09 -0.39
N GLY A 280 0.24 -9.75 -1.28
CA GLY A 280 -0.03 -9.71 -2.71
C GLY A 280 -0.24 -11.07 -3.35
N GLU A 281 0.35 -12.14 -2.80
CA GLU A 281 0.10 -13.53 -3.24
C GLU A 281 -1.31 -13.95 -2.83
N VAL A 282 -1.69 -13.72 -1.56
CA VAL A 282 -3.06 -13.97 -1.07
C VAL A 282 -4.11 -13.28 -1.95
N ALA A 283 -3.92 -11.98 -2.23
CA ALA A 283 -4.88 -11.19 -3.00
C ALA A 283 -4.98 -11.57 -4.49
N ARG A 284 -3.99 -12.31 -5.03
CA ARG A 284 -3.93 -12.68 -6.46
C ARG A 284 -4.20 -14.16 -6.72
N LEU A 285 -4.44 -14.97 -5.69
CA LEU A 285 -4.85 -16.35 -5.90
C LEU A 285 -6.16 -16.38 -6.67
N ASP A 286 -6.18 -17.17 -7.74
CA ASP A 286 -7.40 -17.47 -8.48
C ASP A 286 -8.05 -18.75 -7.96
N LEU A 287 -9.32 -18.96 -8.27
CA LEU A 287 -10.06 -20.14 -7.84
C LEU A 287 -9.40 -21.43 -8.35
N GLY A 288 -8.97 -21.42 -9.61
CA GLY A 288 -8.27 -22.55 -10.26
C GLY A 288 -6.82 -22.75 -9.79
N ASP A 289 -6.31 -21.92 -8.89
CA ASP A 289 -5.02 -22.16 -8.25
C ASP A 289 -5.12 -23.16 -7.09
N VAL A 290 -6.34 -23.47 -6.62
CA VAL A 290 -6.57 -24.41 -5.53
C VAL A 290 -6.87 -25.79 -6.07
N ASP A 291 -6.00 -26.74 -5.78
CA ASP A 291 -6.21 -28.15 -6.06
C ASP A 291 -6.65 -28.86 -4.77
N LEU A 292 -7.97 -29.04 -4.66
CA LEU A 292 -8.62 -29.62 -3.50
C LEU A 292 -8.38 -31.13 -3.36
N ASP A 293 -8.00 -31.81 -4.43
CA ASP A 293 -7.81 -33.26 -4.46
C ASP A 293 -6.37 -33.61 -4.08
N ASN A 294 -5.40 -32.87 -4.62
CA ASN A 294 -3.99 -33.05 -4.28
C ASN A 294 -3.55 -32.29 -3.02
N GLY A 295 -4.42 -31.46 -2.43
CA GLY A 295 -4.08 -30.73 -1.21
C GLY A 295 -3.09 -29.59 -1.44
N THR A 296 -3.08 -28.98 -2.63
CA THR A 296 -2.06 -27.99 -3.02
C THR A 296 -2.65 -26.67 -3.51
N ILE A 297 -1.80 -25.63 -3.50
CA ILE A 297 -2.07 -24.37 -4.20
C ILE A 297 -0.95 -24.00 -5.17
N THR A 298 -1.31 -23.42 -6.30
CA THR A 298 -0.37 -22.87 -7.27
C THR A 298 -0.23 -21.36 -7.08
N VAL A 299 0.91 -20.90 -6.57
CA VAL A 299 1.17 -19.46 -6.41
C VAL A 299 1.88 -18.94 -7.65
N ARG A 300 1.13 -18.29 -8.54
CA ARG A 300 1.61 -17.80 -9.84
C ARG A 300 2.25 -16.42 -9.77
N GLN A 301 3.15 -16.17 -10.73
CA GLN A 301 3.66 -14.84 -11.08
C GLN A 301 4.08 -14.00 -9.86
N THR A 302 4.84 -14.62 -8.97
CA THR A 302 5.37 -13.94 -7.79
C THR A 302 6.51 -13.00 -8.17
N LYS A 303 7.23 -12.44 -7.19
CA LYS A 303 8.39 -11.60 -7.49
C LYS A 303 9.32 -12.37 -8.44
N PHE A 304 9.74 -11.73 -9.53
CA PHE A 304 10.54 -12.34 -10.61
C PHE A 304 9.80 -13.36 -11.50
N PHE A 305 8.47 -13.27 -11.61
CA PHE A 305 7.63 -14.14 -12.46
C PHE A 305 7.72 -15.64 -12.11
N LYS A 306 8.15 -15.96 -10.89
CA LYS A 306 8.22 -17.34 -10.42
C LYS A 306 6.84 -17.88 -10.08
N THR A 307 6.60 -19.13 -10.46
CA THR A 307 5.44 -19.92 -10.05
C THR A 307 5.93 -21.06 -9.15
N ARG A 308 5.17 -21.39 -8.11
CA ARG A 308 5.47 -22.53 -7.22
C ARG A 308 4.19 -23.21 -6.77
N ILE A 309 4.26 -24.52 -6.54
CA ILE A 309 3.18 -25.30 -5.93
C ILE A 309 3.52 -25.47 -4.45
N LEU A 310 2.54 -25.25 -3.57
CA LEU A 310 2.70 -25.42 -2.12
C LEU A 310 1.71 -26.46 -1.61
N PRO A 311 2.17 -27.49 -0.88
CA PRO A 311 1.28 -28.38 -0.15
C PRO A 311 0.69 -27.64 1.05
N LEU A 312 -0.56 -27.94 1.36
CA LEU A 312 -1.29 -27.42 2.53
C LEU A 312 -1.67 -28.59 3.45
N SER A 313 -1.79 -28.33 4.75
CA SER A 313 -2.27 -29.35 5.68
C SER A 313 -3.76 -29.66 5.44
N ASN A 314 -4.19 -30.87 5.78
CA ASN A 314 -5.60 -31.27 5.67
C ASN A 314 -6.55 -30.29 6.39
N SER A 315 -6.15 -29.78 7.56
CA SER A 315 -6.91 -28.77 8.30
C SER A 315 -7.12 -27.47 7.53
N VAL A 316 -6.11 -27.01 6.79
CA VAL A 316 -6.19 -25.83 5.92
C VAL A 316 -7.12 -26.10 4.73
N MET A 317 -7.03 -27.30 4.14
CA MET A 317 -7.86 -27.69 3.01
C MET A 317 -9.35 -27.77 3.36
N VAL A 318 -9.69 -28.23 4.57
CA VAL A 318 -11.07 -28.26 5.07
C VAL A 318 -11.66 -26.83 5.15
N GLU A 319 -10.93 -25.91 5.76
CA GLU A 319 -11.35 -24.50 5.89
C GLU A 319 -11.43 -23.81 4.51
N LEU A 320 -10.51 -24.14 3.60
CA LEU A 320 -10.51 -23.60 2.24
C LEU A 320 -11.71 -24.10 1.43
N ARG A 321 -12.07 -25.38 1.54
CA ARG A 321 -13.27 -25.96 0.92
C ARG A 321 -14.54 -25.28 1.44
N ALA A 322 -14.67 -25.13 2.76
CA ALA A 322 -15.79 -24.44 3.37
C ALA A 322 -15.93 -22.99 2.87
N TYR A 323 -14.82 -22.28 2.69
CA TYR A 323 -14.80 -20.95 2.11
C TYR A 323 -15.27 -20.94 0.64
N ILE A 324 -14.74 -21.85 -0.19
CA ILE A 324 -15.11 -21.96 -1.61
C ILE A 324 -16.62 -22.25 -1.75
N ASP A 325 -17.18 -23.12 -0.92
CA ASP A 325 -18.61 -23.42 -0.92
C ASP A 325 -19.46 -22.21 -0.48
N ALA A 326 -19.03 -21.48 0.55
CA ALA A 326 -19.69 -20.24 0.96
C ALA A 326 -19.64 -19.16 -0.12
N ARG A 327 -18.50 -19.05 -0.81
CA ARG A 327 -18.30 -18.16 -1.96
C ARG A 327 -19.24 -18.53 -3.11
N ARG A 328 -19.42 -19.81 -3.41
CA ARG A 328 -20.37 -20.31 -4.41
C ARG A 328 -21.82 -19.96 -4.04
N ARG A 329 -22.23 -20.21 -2.79
CA ARG A 329 -23.57 -19.86 -2.29
C ARG A 329 -23.86 -18.35 -2.34
N ALA A 330 -22.83 -17.52 -2.21
CA ALA A 330 -22.93 -16.07 -2.33
C ALA A 330 -23.00 -15.56 -3.79
N GLY A 331 -23.07 -16.46 -4.79
CA GLY A 331 -23.23 -16.10 -6.20
C GLY A 331 -21.95 -15.66 -6.92
N ALA A 332 -20.77 -15.91 -6.34
CA ALA A 332 -19.51 -15.56 -6.99
C ALA A 332 -19.21 -16.48 -8.19
N SER A 333 -18.61 -15.92 -9.25
CA SER A 333 -18.21 -16.66 -10.46
C SER A 333 -17.36 -17.90 -10.12
N GLN A 334 -17.65 -19.04 -10.77
CA GLN A 334 -16.91 -20.29 -10.61
C GLN A 334 -15.84 -20.50 -11.68
N GLU A 335 -15.57 -19.48 -12.51
CA GLU A 335 -14.51 -19.57 -13.51
C GLU A 335 -13.14 -19.74 -12.84
N PRO A 336 -12.23 -20.56 -13.40
CA PRO A 336 -10.91 -20.80 -12.83
C PRO A 336 -10.08 -19.53 -12.63
N ARG A 337 -10.25 -18.50 -13.47
CA ARG A 337 -9.54 -17.21 -13.40
C ARG A 337 -10.21 -16.18 -12.48
N SER A 338 -11.35 -16.51 -11.89
CA SER A 338 -12.00 -15.64 -10.92
C SER A 338 -11.15 -15.61 -9.65
N GLY A 339 -11.06 -14.45 -8.99
CA GLY A 339 -10.28 -14.34 -7.76
C GLY A 339 -10.84 -15.27 -6.69
N LEU A 340 -9.96 -16.03 -6.02
CA LEU A 340 -10.31 -16.90 -4.90
C LEU A 340 -11.02 -16.08 -3.83
N PHE A 341 -10.42 -14.94 -3.45
CA PHE A 341 -11.05 -14.01 -2.53
C PHE A 341 -11.86 -12.94 -3.26
N TRP A 342 -13.17 -12.96 -3.03
CA TRP A 342 -14.16 -12.13 -3.72
C TRP A 342 -15.05 -11.36 -2.74
N HIS A 343 -15.61 -10.22 -3.16
CA HIS A 343 -16.60 -9.47 -2.41
C HIS A 343 -17.81 -9.06 -3.23
N GLU A 344 -18.98 -9.19 -2.62
CA GLU A 344 -20.30 -8.93 -3.21
C GLU A 344 -20.53 -7.47 -3.62
N GLN A 345 -20.00 -6.51 -2.84
CA GLN A 345 -20.26 -5.09 -3.07
C GLN A 345 -19.80 -4.59 -4.46
N GLY A 346 -18.79 -5.22 -5.06
CA GLY A 346 -18.28 -4.86 -6.39
C GLY A 346 -18.25 -6.03 -7.35
N SER A 347 -18.83 -7.17 -6.97
CA SER A 347 -18.70 -8.45 -7.67
C SER A 347 -17.28 -8.73 -8.17
N ALA A 348 -16.28 -8.44 -7.33
CA ALA A 348 -14.88 -8.39 -7.76
C ALA A 348 -13.93 -9.03 -6.75
N ARG A 349 -12.73 -9.36 -7.23
CA ARG A 349 -11.62 -9.79 -6.38
C ARG A 349 -11.19 -8.67 -5.45
N TYR A 350 -10.75 -9.04 -4.24
CA TYR A 350 -10.14 -8.07 -3.33
C TYR A 350 -8.81 -7.55 -3.89
N SER A 351 -8.61 -6.23 -3.84
CA SER A 351 -7.30 -5.64 -4.14
C SER A 351 -6.29 -5.96 -3.04
N SER A 352 -4.99 -5.96 -3.38
CA SER A 352 -3.94 -6.16 -2.37
C SER A 352 -3.98 -5.11 -1.25
N GLN A 353 -4.41 -3.88 -1.57
CA GLN A 353 -4.59 -2.82 -0.59
C GLN A 353 -5.77 -3.12 0.36
N ALA A 354 -6.88 -3.62 -0.17
CA ALA A 354 -8.04 -3.98 0.64
C ALA A 354 -7.72 -5.16 1.58
N VAL A 355 -7.05 -6.21 1.07
CA VAL A 355 -6.58 -7.32 1.91
C VAL A 355 -5.64 -6.83 3.01
N ALA A 356 -4.65 -6.00 2.66
CA ALA A 356 -3.72 -5.44 3.64
C ALA A 356 -4.46 -4.62 4.71
N TRP A 357 -5.43 -3.80 4.31
CA TRP A 357 -6.22 -3.00 5.24
C TRP A 357 -7.04 -3.87 6.19
N LEU A 358 -7.76 -4.87 5.67
CA LEU A 358 -8.57 -5.78 6.49
C LEU A 358 -7.74 -6.56 7.50
N LEU A 359 -6.63 -7.16 7.06
CA LEU A 359 -5.78 -7.96 7.95
C LEU A 359 -5.06 -7.10 8.98
N VAL A 360 -4.64 -5.89 8.62
CA VAL A 360 -4.07 -4.94 9.61
C VAL A 360 -5.14 -4.48 10.60
N ASP A 361 -6.39 -4.30 10.18
CA ASP A 361 -7.49 -3.98 11.07
C ASP A 361 -7.77 -5.12 12.07
N VAL A 362 -7.69 -6.38 11.63
CA VAL A 362 -7.75 -7.55 12.55
C VAL A 362 -6.62 -7.52 13.58
N ILE A 363 -5.37 -7.27 13.16
CA ILE A 363 -4.23 -7.17 14.09
C ILE A 363 -4.47 -6.06 15.13
N ARG A 364 -5.06 -4.93 14.73
CA ARG A 364 -5.41 -3.84 15.65
C ARG A 364 -6.52 -4.23 16.62
N ARG A 365 -7.59 -4.86 16.12
CA ARG A 365 -8.69 -5.37 16.95
C ARG A 365 -8.23 -6.45 17.94
N ALA A 366 -7.20 -7.20 17.59
CA ALA A 366 -6.56 -8.17 18.50
C ALA A 366 -5.71 -7.53 19.61
N GLY A 367 -5.61 -6.20 19.64
CA GLY A 367 -4.81 -5.45 20.61
C GLY A 367 -3.29 -5.49 20.33
N LEU A 368 -2.87 -6.07 19.21
CA LEU A 368 -1.45 -6.30 18.90
C LEU A 368 -0.79 -5.09 18.25
N LYS A 369 -1.57 -4.17 17.70
CA LYS A 369 -1.09 -2.99 16.96
C LYS A 369 -1.85 -1.73 17.37
N PRO A 370 -1.18 -0.56 17.46
CA PRO A 370 -1.86 0.70 17.74
C PRO A 370 -3.00 1.01 16.76
N PRO A 371 -4.07 1.71 17.20
CA PRO A 371 -5.24 2.03 16.37
C PRO A 371 -4.89 2.81 15.09
N ARG A 372 -3.83 3.63 15.15
CA ARG A 372 -3.36 4.46 14.03
C ARG A 372 -1.86 4.35 13.84
N GLY A 373 -1.41 4.79 12.66
CA GLY A 373 0.00 4.82 12.29
C GLY A 373 0.53 3.47 11.82
N VAL A 374 1.83 3.48 11.51
CA VAL A 374 2.54 2.30 10.99
C VAL A 374 3.12 1.44 12.10
N THR A 375 3.25 1.99 13.32
CA THR A 375 3.45 1.41 14.68
C THR A 375 3.32 -0.12 14.88
N GLY A 376 4.24 -0.87 15.51
CA GLY A 376 4.00 -2.27 15.94
C GLY A 376 4.07 -3.40 14.88
N PRO A 377 3.54 -4.61 15.19
CA PRO A 377 3.55 -5.81 14.35
C PRO A 377 3.00 -5.57 12.94
N ARG A 378 3.53 -6.33 11.98
CA ARG A 378 3.24 -6.20 10.54
C ARG A 378 2.49 -7.43 10.05
N LEU A 379 1.79 -7.27 8.94
CA LEU A 379 1.18 -8.42 8.25
C LEU A 379 2.25 -9.45 7.80
N HIS A 380 3.40 -8.96 7.34
CA HIS A 380 4.51 -9.83 6.93
C HIS A 380 5.06 -10.67 8.09
N ASP A 381 4.86 -10.24 9.33
CA ASP A 381 5.33 -10.93 10.51
C ASP A 381 4.61 -12.28 10.73
N LEU A 382 3.42 -12.50 10.13
CA LEU A 382 2.77 -13.82 10.12
C LEU A 382 3.63 -14.86 9.40
N ARG A 383 4.20 -14.48 8.26
CA ARG A 383 5.13 -15.31 7.51
C ARG A 383 6.44 -15.51 8.27
N HIS A 384 6.91 -14.48 8.99
CA HIS A 384 8.05 -14.66 9.90
C HIS A 384 7.77 -15.68 10.99
N SER A 385 6.59 -15.62 11.58
CA SER A 385 6.16 -16.55 12.62
C SER A 385 6.08 -17.97 12.10
N MET A 386 5.54 -18.18 10.89
CA MET A 386 5.52 -19.50 10.24
C MET A 386 6.92 -20.06 10.05
N VAL A 387 7.86 -19.26 9.53
CA VAL A 387 9.23 -19.70 9.31
C VAL A 387 9.93 -20.05 10.62
N VAL A 388 9.80 -19.21 11.64
CA VAL A 388 10.37 -19.48 12.97
C VAL A 388 9.81 -20.77 13.56
N ASN A 389 8.48 -20.96 13.50
CA ASN A 389 7.84 -22.17 14.01
C ASN A 389 8.28 -23.42 13.27
N ARG A 390 8.42 -23.36 11.93
CA ARG A 390 8.93 -24.48 11.13
C ARG A 390 10.36 -24.86 11.52
N ILE A 391 11.23 -23.87 11.76
CA ILE A 391 12.61 -24.11 12.20
C ILE A 391 12.62 -24.73 13.61
N LEU A 392 11.78 -24.24 14.52
CA LEU A 392 11.61 -24.81 15.86
C LEU A 392 11.14 -26.27 15.80
N GLU A 393 10.16 -26.58 14.95
CA GLU A 393 9.68 -27.95 14.72
C GLU A 393 10.81 -28.87 14.24
N TRP A 394 11.66 -28.40 13.32
CA TRP A 394 12.82 -29.17 12.89
C TRP A 394 13.81 -29.42 14.02
N TYR A 395 14.14 -28.41 14.81
CA TYR A 395 15.01 -28.58 15.97
C TYR A 395 14.44 -29.61 16.96
N ARG A 396 13.15 -29.52 17.29
CA ARG A 396 12.47 -30.46 18.20
C ARG A 396 12.44 -31.88 17.65
N ALA A 397 12.36 -32.04 16.34
CA ALA A 397 12.44 -33.32 15.65
C ALA A 397 13.88 -33.82 15.41
N GLY A 398 14.90 -33.11 15.90
CA GLY A 398 16.32 -33.44 15.69
C GLY A 398 16.86 -33.14 14.28
N ILE A 399 16.03 -32.58 13.40
CA ILE A 399 16.38 -32.26 12.02
C ILE A 399 17.26 -31.01 11.98
N ASN A 400 18.38 -31.07 11.26
CA ASN A 400 19.26 -29.92 11.04
C ASN A 400 18.56 -28.86 10.15
N PRO A 401 18.23 -27.67 10.66
CA PRO A 401 17.56 -26.66 9.84
C PRO A 401 18.43 -26.19 8.68
N GLN A 402 19.76 -26.19 8.83
CA GLN A 402 20.69 -25.68 7.83
C GLN A 402 20.57 -26.44 6.49
N GLU A 403 20.40 -27.77 6.56
CA GLU A 403 20.16 -28.65 5.41
C GLU A 403 18.78 -28.42 4.77
N ARG A 404 17.81 -27.91 5.55
CA ARG A 404 16.43 -27.67 5.10
C ARG A 404 16.18 -26.25 4.60
N LEU A 405 17.08 -25.30 4.87
CA LEU A 405 16.95 -23.90 4.43
C LEU A 405 16.79 -23.72 2.90
N PRO A 406 17.47 -24.49 2.01
CA PRO A 406 17.24 -24.39 0.57
C PRO A 406 15.81 -24.77 0.15
N PHE A 407 15.24 -25.81 0.78
CA PHE A 407 13.86 -26.22 0.55
C PHE A 407 12.89 -25.14 1.03
N LEU A 408 13.14 -24.57 2.22
CA LEU A 408 12.35 -23.46 2.74
C LEU A 408 12.43 -22.23 1.85
N ALA A 409 13.62 -21.89 1.34
CA ALA A 409 13.80 -20.79 0.40
C ALA A 409 12.95 -20.99 -0.87
N THR A 410 12.91 -22.22 -1.39
CA THR A 410 12.09 -22.61 -2.54
C THR A 410 10.60 -22.51 -2.22
N TYR A 411 10.15 -23.06 -1.08
CA TYR A 411 8.78 -22.94 -0.57
C TYR A 411 8.33 -21.48 -0.43
N LEU A 412 9.25 -20.61 0.01
CA LEU A 412 9.03 -19.18 0.17
C LEU A 412 9.14 -18.39 -1.16
N GLY A 413 9.59 -19.02 -2.24
CA GLY A 413 9.81 -18.36 -3.53
C GLY A 413 10.94 -17.33 -3.49
N HIS A 414 11.98 -17.57 -2.69
CA HIS A 414 13.18 -16.73 -2.66
C HIS A 414 14.11 -17.04 -3.85
N ARG A 415 14.90 -16.05 -4.26
CA ARG A 415 15.96 -16.25 -5.28
C ARG A 415 17.27 -16.73 -4.65
N ASP A 416 17.48 -16.35 -3.39
CA ASP A 416 18.71 -16.54 -2.66
C ASP A 416 18.36 -16.91 -1.21
N ILE A 417 19.11 -17.85 -0.64
CA ILE A 417 19.02 -18.28 0.75
C ILE A 417 19.21 -17.10 1.72
N ASN A 418 19.98 -16.08 1.33
CA ASN A 418 20.14 -14.85 2.12
C ASN A 418 18.80 -14.15 2.39
N SER A 419 17.83 -14.29 1.48
CA SER A 419 16.47 -13.77 1.70
C SER A 419 15.70 -14.58 2.74
N THR A 420 16.05 -15.85 2.95
CA THR A 420 15.53 -16.72 4.00
C THR A 420 16.21 -16.46 5.34
N LEU A 421 17.50 -16.11 5.35
CA LEU A 421 18.24 -15.78 6.59
C LEU A 421 17.62 -14.61 7.37
N VAL A 422 16.98 -13.65 6.68
CA VAL A 422 16.22 -12.54 7.31
C VAL A 422 15.09 -13.03 8.24
N TYR A 423 14.64 -14.29 8.08
CA TYR A 423 13.61 -14.89 8.91
C TYR A 423 14.16 -15.66 10.12
N ILE A 424 15.48 -15.89 10.18
CA ILE A 424 16.15 -16.48 11.35
C ILE A 424 16.35 -15.36 12.38
N THR A 425 15.23 -14.86 12.91
CA THR A 425 15.25 -13.95 14.06
C THR A 425 15.75 -14.75 15.26
N VAL A 426 16.79 -14.26 15.94
CA VAL A 426 17.28 -14.87 17.19
C VAL A 426 16.22 -14.66 18.28
N THR A 427 15.21 -15.53 18.31
CA THR A 427 14.30 -15.67 19.45
C THR A 427 15.02 -16.45 20.54
N GLN A 428 14.71 -16.18 21.82
CA GLN A 428 15.30 -16.91 22.95
C GLN A 428 15.17 -18.43 22.79
N GLU A 429 14.02 -18.90 22.34
CA GLU A 429 13.75 -20.33 22.15
C GLU A 429 14.60 -20.95 21.02
N LEU A 430 14.69 -20.30 19.86
CA LEU A 430 15.60 -20.72 18.78
C LEU A 430 17.06 -20.74 19.24
N LEU A 431 17.48 -19.74 20.03
CA LEU A 431 18.85 -19.67 20.55
C LEU A 431 19.10 -20.80 21.55
N HIS A 432 18.15 -21.10 22.42
CA HIS A 432 18.23 -22.23 23.34
C HIS A 432 18.40 -23.55 22.59
N HIS A 433 17.52 -23.86 21.62
CA HIS A 433 17.65 -25.09 20.82
C HIS A 433 18.94 -25.16 20.00
N ALA A 434 19.41 -24.03 19.45
CA ALA A 434 20.69 -23.96 18.76
C ALA A 434 21.87 -24.22 19.72
N ASN A 435 21.82 -23.67 20.94
CA ASN A 435 22.82 -23.90 21.98
C ASN A 435 22.83 -25.35 22.46
N GLU A 436 21.68 -25.97 22.67
CA GLU A 436 21.58 -27.38 23.06
C GLU A 436 22.16 -28.29 21.97
N ARG A 437 21.87 -28.02 20.69
CA ARG A 437 22.49 -28.75 19.59
C ARG A 437 24.00 -28.54 19.53
N PHE A 438 24.48 -27.31 19.75
CA PHE A 438 25.91 -27.02 19.82
C PHE A 438 26.58 -27.78 20.96
N ARG A 439 25.95 -27.84 22.15
CA ARG A 439 26.44 -28.65 23.29
C ARG A 439 26.50 -30.13 22.93
N ALA A 440 25.46 -30.68 22.30
CA ALA A 440 25.39 -32.10 21.98
C ALA A 440 26.38 -32.52 20.87
N VAL A 441 26.60 -31.67 19.86
CA VAL A 441 27.37 -32.04 18.65
C VAL A 441 28.69 -31.28 18.53
N GLY A 442 28.65 -29.96 18.75
CA GLY A 442 29.81 -29.08 18.53
C GLY A 442 30.81 -29.06 19.67
N ALA A 443 30.36 -29.16 20.93
CA ALA A 443 31.24 -29.15 22.09
C ALA A 443 32.17 -30.38 22.13
N GLN A 444 31.72 -31.51 21.59
CA GLN A 444 32.53 -32.73 21.44
C GLN A 444 33.69 -32.53 20.46
N CYS A 445 33.51 -31.74 19.39
CA CYS A 445 34.56 -31.41 18.44
C CYS A 445 35.57 -30.36 18.95
N LEU A 446 35.25 -29.68 20.06
CA LEU A 446 36.10 -28.65 20.66
C LEU A 446 36.89 -29.16 21.88
N SER A 447 36.84 -30.47 22.17
CA SER A 447 37.54 -31.07 23.33
C SER A 447 37.20 -30.41 24.67
N LEU A 448 36.01 -29.83 24.83
CA LEU A 448 35.59 -29.19 26.10
C LEU A 448 34.98 -30.21 27.09
N GLY A 449 35.44 -31.45 27.03
CA GLY A 449 34.77 -32.62 27.63
C GLY A 449 35.46 -33.27 28.84
N GLN A 450 36.49 -32.66 29.42
CA GLN A 450 37.06 -33.12 30.69
C GLN A 450 37.60 -31.93 31.49
N GLU A 451 36.73 -31.21 32.19
CA GLU A 451 37.05 -30.66 33.50
C GLU A 451 35.77 -30.13 34.17
N ALA A 452 35.65 -30.46 35.45
CA ALA A 452 34.61 -30.10 36.42
C ALA A 452 33.35 -31.00 36.49
N GLN A 453 33.51 -32.07 37.28
CA GLN A 453 32.50 -32.54 38.22
C GLN A 453 33.18 -32.78 39.58
N PRO A 454 32.43 -32.59 40.67
CA PRO A 454 32.41 -31.40 41.52
C PRO A 454 33.69 -31.15 42.34
#